data_AF-A0A6F7W0S8-F1
#
_entry.id   AF-A0A6F7W0S8-F1
#
_cell.length_a   1.000
_cell.length_b   1.000
_cell.length_c   1.000
_cell.angle_alpha   90.00
_cell.angle_beta   90.00
_cell.angle_gamma   90.00
#
_symmetry.space_group_name_H-M   'P 1'
#
loop_
_entity.id
_entity.type
_entity.pdbx_description
1 polymer ?
#
loop_
_entity_poly.entity_id
_entity_poly.type
_entity_poly.pdbx_seq_one_letter_code
_entity_poly.pdbx_strand_id
1 'polypeptide(L)'
;MSESDVTRDGIRGARPDRDALVGRGMENGERRRRKGGKGRKGDQSMVPRAEFTSYYGRPVLNPPTWSARDVAGYFFLGGLAGAGSVLAAGAELTGRPVMARALKVSSVAALAGSTAALIHDLGRPERFANMLRVFKPTSPMSVGSWLLMVYGPMAGAAAASDLSGRPVHPRTWRVRA
;
A
#
# COMPACT_ATOMS: atom_id res chain seq x y z
N MET A 1 -12.76 -43.33 2.09
CA MET A 1 -12.24 -42.83 0.80
C MET A 1 -13.45 -42.53 -0.06
N SER A 2 -13.62 -41.29 -0.52
CA SER A 2 -14.77 -40.88 -1.34
C SER A 2 -14.25 -40.70 -2.76
N GLU A 3 -14.42 -41.73 -3.58
CA GLU A 3 -13.98 -41.74 -4.98
C GLU A 3 -15.02 -41.01 -5.84
N SER A 4 -14.60 -39.94 -6.50
CA SER A 4 -15.33 -39.33 -7.61
C SER A 4 -14.72 -39.85 -8.91
N ASP A 5 -15.46 -40.70 -9.61
CA ASP A 5 -15.02 -41.29 -10.87
C ASP A 5 -15.31 -40.38 -12.07
N VAL A 6 -14.30 -40.17 -12.90
CA VAL A 6 -14.38 -39.38 -14.12
C VAL A 6 -14.74 -40.31 -15.29
N THR A 7 -15.94 -40.17 -15.84
CA THR A 7 -16.39 -40.95 -17.01
C THR A 7 -16.39 -40.09 -18.29
N ARG A 8 -16.44 -40.72 -19.47
CA ARG A 8 -16.49 -40.03 -20.78
C ARG A 8 -17.66 -39.04 -20.92
N ASP A 9 -18.73 -39.24 -20.15
CA ASP A 9 -19.94 -38.42 -20.17
C ASP A 9 -19.98 -37.34 -19.06
N GLY A 10 -18.93 -37.23 -18.22
CA GLY A 10 -18.83 -36.25 -17.13
C GLY A 10 -18.41 -36.85 -15.78
N ILE A 11 -18.28 -35.98 -14.76
CA ILE A 11 -17.94 -36.39 -13.38
C ILE A 11 -19.21 -36.87 -12.68
N ARG A 12 -19.25 -38.15 -12.30
CA ARG A 12 -20.38 -38.72 -11.57
C ARG A 12 -20.14 -38.52 -10.07
N GLY A 13 -20.99 -37.71 -9.42
CA GLY A 13 -20.89 -37.41 -7.98
C GLY A 13 -20.57 -35.95 -7.62
N ALA A 14 -20.52 -35.04 -8.60
CA ALA A 14 -20.38 -33.60 -8.34
C ALA A 14 -21.55 -33.09 -7.49
N ARG A 15 -21.29 -32.70 -6.24
CA ARG A 15 -22.28 -32.13 -5.33
C ARG A 15 -22.38 -30.62 -5.59
N PRO A 16 -23.56 -30.07 -5.93
CA PRO A 16 -23.74 -28.72 -6.47
C PRO A 16 -23.57 -27.55 -5.46
N ASP A 17 -22.91 -27.76 -4.32
CA ASP A 17 -22.87 -26.80 -3.19
C ASP A 17 -21.45 -26.61 -2.60
N ARG A 18 -20.41 -26.83 -3.42
CA ARG A 18 -19.00 -26.87 -2.98
C ARG A 18 -18.08 -25.95 -3.77
N ASP A 19 -18.53 -24.73 -4.06
CA ASP A 19 -17.65 -23.70 -4.60
C ASP A 19 -16.89 -22.98 -3.46
N ALA A 20 -15.58 -22.74 -3.62
CA ALA A 20 -14.83 -21.93 -2.66
C ALA A 20 -15.33 -20.48 -2.67
N LEU A 21 -15.98 -20.10 -1.58
CA LEU A 21 -16.34 -18.73 -1.29
C LEU A 21 -15.09 -17.95 -0.87
N VAL A 22 -14.81 -16.86 -1.58
CA VAL A 22 -13.69 -15.96 -1.30
C VAL A 22 -14.24 -14.68 -0.65
N GLY A 23 -13.80 -14.39 0.57
CA GLY A 23 -14.09 -13.12 1.27
C GLY A 23 -15.29 -13.14 2.24
N ARG A 24 -15.49 -12.02 2.94
CA ARG A 24 -16.63 -11.77 3.83
C ARG A 24 -17.89 -11.60 2.97
N GLY A 25 -18.64 -12.68 2.76
CA GLY A 25 -19.81 -12.67 1.88
C GLY A 25 -20.81 -13.75 2.23
N MET A 26 -21.38 -13.70 3.44
CA MET A 26 -22.64 -14.39 3.76
C MET A 26 -23.87 -13.49 3.56
N GLU A 27 -23.75 -12.28 2.99
CA GLU A 27 -24.85 -11.30 3.10
C GLU A 27 -25.53 -10.85 1.80
N ASN A 28 -25.26 -11.43 0.63
CA ASN A 28 -26.09 -11.12 -0.54
C ASN A 28 -26.15 -12.29 -1.52
N GLY A 29 -27.13 -13.16 -1.27
CA GLY A 29 -27.70 -13.97 -2.33
C GLY A 29 -28.27 -13.08 -3.43
N GLU A 30 -28.21 -13.61 -4.64
CA GLU A 30 -28.79 -13.09 -5.88
C GLU A 30 -27.95 -12.10 -6.74
N ARG A 31 -27.87 -12.49 -8.02
CA ARG A 31 -27.58 -11.70 -9.24
C ARG A 31 -26.12 -11.61 -9.70
N ARG A 32 -25.73 -12.57 -10.55
CA ARG A 32 -25.79 -12.39 -12.03
C ARG A 32 -25.20 -13.62 -12.74
N ARG A 33 -26.08 -14.45 -13.31
CA ARG A 33 -25.76 -15.27 -14.49
C ARG A 33 -25.31 -14.33 -15.60
N ARG A 34 -24.00 -14.23 -15.87
CA ARG A 34 -23.50 -13.60 -17.10
C ARG A 34 -23.27 -14.68 -18.15
N LYS A 35 -24.11 -14.56 -19.19
CA LYS A 35 -24.16 -15.30 -20.45
C LYS A 35 -22.76 -15.51 -21.05
N GLY A 36 -22.56 -16.70 -21.60
CA GLY A 36 -21.30 -17.18 -22.16
C GLY A 36 -20.68 -16.31 -23.24
N GLY A 37 -19.34 -16.19 -23.18
CA GLY A 37 -18.48 -15.61 -24.19
C GLY A 37 -17.81 -16.71 -25.03
N LYS A 38 -18.04 -16.63 -26.33
CA LYS A 38 -17.59 -17.49 -27.43
C LYS A 38 -16.06 -17.66 -27.41
N GLY A 39 -15.60 -18.90 -27.48
CA GLY A 39 -14.21 -19.30 -27.25
C GLY A 39 -13.19 -18.74 -28.25
N ARG A 40 -12.01 -18.39 -27.72
CA ARG A 40 -10.75 -18.32 -28.46
C ARG A 40 -10.01 -19.64 -28.22
N LYS A 41 -9.83 -20.40 -29.30
CA LYS A 41 -9.17 -21.70 -29.36
C LYS A 41 -7.66 -21.47 -29.22
N GLY A 42 -7.15 -21.55 -28.01
CA GLY A 42 -5.72 -21.40 -27.71
C GLY A 42 -5.45 -21.90 -26.30
N ASP A 43 -4.82 -23.06 -26.23
CA ASP A 43 -4.38 -23.80 -25.04
C ASP A 43 -5.50 -24.30 -24.10
N GLN A 44 -5.98 -25.51 -24.38
CA GLN A 44 -6.76 -26.25 -23.39
C GLN A 44 -5.79 -26.71 -22.30
N SER A 45 -5.82 -26.06 -21.14
CA SER A 45 -5.13 -26.53 -19.95
C SER A 45 -5.41 -28.02 -19.74
N MET A 46 -4.39 -28.85 -19.96
CA MET A 46 -4.41 -30.29 -19.69
C MET A 46 -4.52 -30.59 -18.17
N VAL A 47 -4.43 -29.56 -17.34
CA VAL A 47 -4.69 -29.63 -15.92
C VAL A 47 -6.17 -29.31 -15.67
N PRO A 48 -6.95 -30.23 -15.06
CA PRO A 48 -8.30 -29.94 -14.59
C PRO A 48 -8.29 -28.68 -13.73
N ARG A 49 -9.31 -27.82 -13.86
CA ARG A 49 -9.41 -26.63 -13.00
C ARG A 49 -9.39 -27.08 -11.54
N ALA A 50 -8.51 -26.48 -10.74
CA ALA A 50 -8.41 -26.78 -9.33
C ALA A 50 -9.78 -26.63 -8.66
N GLU A 51 -10.31 -27.73 -8.11
CA GLU A 51 -11.49 -27.69 -7.25
C GLU A 51 -11.09 -27.11 -5.90
N PHE A 52 -11.36 -25.83 -5.71
CA PHE A 52 -11.13 -25.17 -4.43
C PHE A 52 -12.19 -25.66 -3.42
N THR A 53 -11.88 -26.74 -2.71
CA THR A 53 -12.70 -27.23 -1.60
C THR A 53 -12.18 -26.65 -0.29
N SER A 54 -13.04 -26.04 0.52
CA SER A 54 -12.67 -25.60 1.88
C SER A 54 -12.89 -26.73 2.88
N TYR A 55 -11.87 -27.03 3.70
CA TYR A 55 -11.84 -28.23 4.57
C TYR A 55 -12.93 -28.29 5.65
N TYR A 56 -13.65 -27.19 5.92
CA TYR A 56 -14.84 -27.20 6.80
C TYR A 56 -15.84 -26.10 6.39
N GLY A 57 -15.92 -25.76 5.10
CA GLY A 57 -16.69 -24.58 4.67
C GLY A 57 -16.06 -23.25 5.11
N ARG A 58 -14.83 -23.27 5.63
CA ARG A 58 -14.12 -22.09 6.13
C ARG A 58 -13.19 -21.51 5.07
N PRO A 59 -13.09 -20.17 4.95
CA PRO A 59 -12.11 -19.54 4.10
C PRO A 59 -10.70 -20.08 4.40
N VAL A 60 -9.99 -20.46 3.34
CA VAL A 60 -8.59 -20.94 3.45
C VAL A 60 -7.68 -19.82 3.95
N LEU A 61 -8.04 -18.57 3.68
CA LEU A 61 -7.33 -17.36 4.10
C LEU A 61 -8.16 -16.54 5.07
N ASN A 62 -7.49 -15.97 6.07
CA ASN A 62 -8.10 -14.96 6.93
C ASN A 62 -8.48 -13.73 6.11
N PRO A 63 -9.58 -13.04 6.47
CA PRO A 63 -9.94 -11.80 5.81
C PRO A 63 -8.84 -10.75 6.01
N PRO A 64 -8.59 -9.87 5.03
CA PRO A 64 -7.69 -8.75 5.22
C PRO A 64 -8.19 -7.90 6.40
N THR A 65 -7.30 -7.69 7.36
CA THR A 65 -7.58 -6.90 8.57
C THR A 65 -7.31 -5.41 8.36
N TRP A 66 -6.64 -5.04 7.28
CA TRP A 66 -6.30 -3.65 6.96
C TRP A 66 -7.50 -2.91 6.34
N SER A 67 -7.68 -1.65 6.73
CA SER A 67 -8.64 -0.74 6.12
C SER A 67 -8.02 -0.12 4.87
N ALA A 68 -8.68 -0.26 3.72
CA ALA A 68 -8.18 0.30 2.46
C ALA A 68 -7.99 1.83 2.52
N ARG A 69 -8.81 2.53 3.30
CA ARG A 69 -8.70 3.98 3.48
C ARG A 69 -7.48 4.37 4.31
N ASP A 70 -7.15 3.58 5.32
CA ASP A 70 -6.04 3.89 6.22
C ASP A 70 -4.72 3.69 5.49
N VAL A 71 -4.59 2.55 4.81
CA VAL A 71 -3.45 2.21 3.95
C VAL A 71 -3.26 3.23 2.83
N ALA A 72 -4.30 3.48 2.03
CA ALA A 72 -4.21 4.45 0.94
C ALA A 72 -3.89 5.87 1.45
N GLY A 73 -4.43 6.24 2.61
CA GLY A 73 -4.23 7.55 3.22
C GLY A 73 -2.78 7.82 3.56
N TYR A 74 -2.12 6.95 4.34
CA TYR A 74 -0.72 7.17 4.67
C TYR A 74 0.21 7.00 3.47
N PHE A 75 -0.09 6.09 2.52
CA PHE A 75 0.73 5.98 1.31
C PHE A 75 0.65 7.23 0.45
N PHE A 76 -0.54 7.81 0.28
CA PHE A 76 -0.73 9.05 -0.46
C PHE A 76 0.00 10.21 0.22
N LEU A 77 -0.18 10.39 1.52
CA LEU A 77 0.45 11.46 2.29
C LEU A 77 1.98 11.31 2.33
N GLY A 78 2.48 10.08 2.48
CA GLY A 78 3.92 9.80 2.41
C GLY A 78 4.50 10.12 1.03
N GLY A 79 3.80 9.74 -0.05
CA GLY A 79 4.19 10.09 -1.42
C GLY A 79 4.15 11.61 -1.67
N LEU A 80 3.12 12.30 -1.20
CA LEU A 80 2.98 13.75 -1.29
C LEU A 80 4.12 14.46 -0.55
N ALA A 81 4.50 13.96 0.63
CA ALA A 81 5.62 14.48 1.39
C ALA A 81 6.95 14.33 0.63
N GLY A 82 7.23 13.14 0.08
CA GLY A 82 8.46 12.91 -0.67
C GLY A 82 8.54 13.76 -1.94
N ALA A 83 7.48 13.77 -2.75
CA ALA A 83 7.40 14.56 -3.97
C ALA A 83 7.52 16.07 -3.69
N GLY A 84 6.84 16.56 -2.65
CA GLY A 84 6.93 17.95 -2.21
C GLY A 84 8.36 18.35 -1.83
N SER A 85 9.10 17.48 -1.14
CA SER A 85 10.51 17.74 -0.79
C SER A 85 11.43 17.77 -2.00
N VAL A 86 11.22 16.90 -3.00
CA VAL A 86 11.97 16.96 -4.27
C VAL A 86 11.67 18.25 -5.02
N LEU A 87 10.40 18.66 -5.10
CA LEU A 87 10.01 19.93 -5.70
C LEU A 87 10.57 21.13 -4.93
N ALA A 88 10.65 21.05 -3.60
CA ALA A 88 11.25 22.08 -2.78
C ALA A 88 12.73 22.27 -3.12
N ALA A 89 13.48 21.17 -3.25
CA ALA A 89 14.88 21.23 -3.67
C ALA A 89 15.02 21.86 -5.07
N GLY A 90 14.16 21.47 -6.03
CA GLY A 90 14.12 22.11 -7.35
C GLY A 90 13.78 23.61 -7.30
N ALA A 91 12.87 24.01 -6.40
CA ALA A 91 12.52 25.41 -6.16
C ALA A 91 13.69 26.21 -5.59
N GLU A 92 14.50 25.62 -4.70
CA GLU A 92 15.73 26.24 -4.20
C GLU A 92 16.76 26.42 -5.30
N LEU A 93 17.01 25.38 -6.10
CA LEU A 93 17.96 25.40 -7.21
C LEU A 93 17.58 26.43 -8.28
N THR A 94 16.29 26.69 -8.46
CA THR A 94 15.77 27.68 -9.42
C THR A 94 15.57 29.08 -8.81
N GLY A 95 15.99 29.31 -7.56
CA GLY A 95 15.91 30.63 -6.93
C GLY A 95 14.49 31.08 -6.56
N ARG A 96 13.57 30.14 -6.27
CA ARG A 96 12.17 30.38 -5.90
C ARG A 96 11.92 30.13 -4.40
N PRO A 97 12.42 31.00 -3.50
CA PRO A 97 12.45 30.72 -2.06
C PRO A 97 11.07 30.63 -1.41
N VAL A 98 10.08 31.40 -1.88
CA VAL A 98 8.70 31.34 -1.36
C VAL A 98 8.08 29.98 -1.68
N MET A 99 8.27 29.50 -2.91
CA MET A 99 7.78 28.20 -3.35
C MET A 99 8.48 27.06 -2.59
N ALA A 100 9.82 27.14 -2.43
CA ALA A 100 10.58 26.17 -1.65
C ALA A 100 10.07 26.06 -0.22
N ARG A 101 9.88 27.20 0.47
CA ARG A 101 9.36 27.24 1.83
C ARG A 101 7.97 26.62 1.93
N ALA A 102 7.06 26.98 1.04
CA ALA A 102 5.70 26.43 1.02
C ALA A 102 5.72 24.90 0.84
N LEU A 103 6.56 24.40 -0.08
CA LEU A 103 6.70 22.98 -0.37
C LEU A 103 7.34 22.21 0.81
N LYS A 104 8.34 22.76 1.50
CA LYS A 104 8.91 22.12 2.70
C LYS A 104 7.89 22.01 3.82
N VAL A 105 7.15 23.08 4.09
CA VAL A 105 6.12 23.09 5.14
C VAL A 105 4.99 22.10 4.80
N SER A 106 4.50 22.09 3.56
CA SER A 106 3.46 21.13 3.16
C SER A 106 3.98 19.69 3.19
N SER A 107 5.25 19.46 2.86
CA SER A 107 5.87 18.13 2.93
C SER A 107 5.99 17.62 4.36
N VAL A 108 6.37 18.47 5.31
CA VAL A 108 6.41 18.12 6.74
C VAL A 108 5.00 17.85 7.26
N ALA A 109 4.00 18.66 6.87
CA ALA A 109 2.62 18.44 7.26
C ALA A 109 2.07 17.11 6.72
N ALA A 110 2.32 16.81 5.45
CA ALA A 110 1.94 15.54 4.82
C ALA A 110 2.65 14.35 5.49
N LEU A 111 3.94 14.48 5.82
CA LEU A 111 4.69 13.45 6.54
C LEU A 111 4.12 13.18 7.93
N ALA A 112 3.79 14.23 8.68
CA ALA A 112 3.17 14.11 9.99
C ALA A 112 1.82 13.40 9.89
N GLY A 113 0.99 13.78 8.92
CA GLY A 113 -0.28 13.10 8.63
C GLY A 113 -0.09 11.63 8.25
N SER A 114 0.89 11.32 7.39
CA SER A 114 1.24 9.95 7.02
C SER A 114 1.66 9.11 8.22
N THR A 115 2.49 9.66 9.10
CA THR A 115 3.00 8.95 10.27
C THR A 115 1.89 8.71 11.29
N ALA A 116 1.04 9.71 11.51
CA ALA A 116 -0.12 9.59 12.41
C ALA A 116 -1.13 8.54 11.90
N ALA A 117 -1.45 8.56 10.61
CA ALA A 117 -2.34 7.58 10.00
C ALA A 117 -1.77 6.15 10.06
N LEU A 118 -0.45 5.99 9.88
CA LEU A 118 0.23 4.70 10.07
C LEU A 118 0.11 4.21 11.52
N ILE A 119 0.45 5.06 12.51
CA ILE A 119 0.34 4.70 13.93
C ILE A 119 -1.10 4.31 14.29
N HIS A 120 -2.09 4.99 13.71
CA HIS A 120 -3.50 4.65 13.86
C HIS A 120 -3.84 3.27 13.26
N ASP A 121 -3.39 2.96 12.04
CA ASP A 121 -3.58 1.65 11.38
C ASP A 121 -2.93 0.51 12.20
N LEU A 122 -1.79 0.78 12.85
CA LEU A 122 -1.14 -0.16 13.77
C LEU A 122 -1.94 -0.39 15.06
N GLY A 123 -2.83 0.52 15.46
CA GLY A 123 -3.70 0.44 16.63
C GLY A 123 -3.01 0.57 18.00
N ARG A 124 -1.68 0.43 18.06
CA ARG A 124 -0.86 0.65 19.27
C ARG A 124 0.45 1.34 18.91
N PRO A 125 0.77 2.50 19.50
CA PRO A 125 1.93 3.30 19.12
C PRO A 125 3.27 2.59 19.39
N GLU A 126 3.34 1.70 20.38
CA GLU A 126 4.54 0.94 20.69
C GLU A 126 4.96 0.02 19.54
N ARG A 127 4.02 -0.37 18.66
CA ARG A 127 4.33 -1.20 17.49
C ARG A 127 5.24 -0.47 16.51
N PHE A 128 5.03 0.82 16.29
CA PHE A 128 5.92 1.62 15.45
C PHE A 128 7.34 1.66 16.02
N ALA A 129 7.49 1.90 17.33
CA ALA A 129 8.79 1.89 17.99
C ALA A 129 9.46 0.50 17.93
N ASN A 130 8.68 -0.58 18.05
CA ASN A 130 9.18 -1.94 17.92
C ASN A 130 9.66 -2.26 16.49
N MET A 131 9.06 -1.66 15.46
CA MET A 131 9.49 -1.82 14.07
C MET A 131 10.86 -1.19 13.82
N LEU A 132 11.17 -0.07 14.47
CA LEU A 132 12.46 0.62 14.38
C LEU A 132 13.62 -0.17 15.02
N ARG A 133 13.35 -1.29 15.71
CA ARG A 133 14.41 -2.14 16.28
C ARG A 133 15.03 -3.08 15.25
N VAL A 134 14.37 -3.31 14.12
CA VAL A 134 14.76 -4.33 13.15
C VAL A 134 14.89 -3.71 11.76
N PHE A 135 16.06 -3.87 11.14
CA PHE A 135 16.29 -3.46 9.75
C PHE A 135 16.11 -4.68 8.83
N LYS A 136 15.03 -4.72 8.05
CA LYS A 136 14.69 -5.79 7.10
C LYS A 136 14.48 -5.19 5.69
N PRO A 137 15.52 -5.15 4.84
CA PRO A 137 15.43 -4.50 3.53
C PRO A 137 14.45 -5.18 2.56
N THR A 138 14.13 -6.46 2.77
CA THR A 138 13.12 -7.20 1.98
C THR A 138 11.68 -6.92 2.42
N SER A 139 11.48 -6.19 3.51
CA SER A 139 10.15 -5.84 4.03
C SER A 139 9.86 -4.37 3.74
N PRO A 140 8.87 -4.06 2.87
CA PRO A 140 8.45 -2.69 2.58
C PRO A 140 8.08 -1.90 3.84
N MET A 141 7.50 -2.59 4.83
CA MET A 141 7.08 -1.98 6.08
C MET A 141 8.29 -1.58 6.95
N SER A 142 9.33 -2.41 7.02
CA SER A 142 10.57 -2.06 7.76
C SER A 142 11.29 -0.90 7.07
N VAL A 143 11.46 -0.97 5.75
CA VAL A 143 12.07 0.12 4.96
C VAL A 143 11.28 1.42 5.12
N GLY A 144 9.95 1.36 5.07
CA GLY A 144 9.07 2.51 5.27
C GLY A 144 9.25 3.16 6.64
N SER A 145 9.24 2.39 7.73
CA SER A 145 9.46 2.94 9.08
C SER A 145 10.83 3.59 9.23
N TRP A 146 11.89 2.99 8.69
CA TRP A 146 13.23 3.58 8.71
C TRP A 146 13.32 4.85 7.86
N LEU A 147 12.69 4.86 6.67
CA LEU A 147 12.58 6.06 5.84
C LEU A 147 11.88 7.19 6.60
N LEU A 148 10.72 6.94 7.21
CA LEU A 148 9.99 7.93 8.01
C LEU A 148 10.86 8.48 9.15
N MET A 149 11.58 7.60 9.84
CA MET A 149 12.44 7.97 10.98
C MET A 149 13.63 8.86 10.57
N VAL A 150 14.25 8.61 9.41
CA VAL A 150 15.39 9.41 8.92
C VAL A 150 14.90 10.69 8.21
N TYR A 151 13.90 10.56 7.36
CA TYR A 151 13.35 11.66 6.57
C TYR A 151 12.71 12.74 7.44
N GLY A 152 11.97 12.36 8.50
CA GLY A 152 11.24 13.31 9.33
C GLY A 152 12.09 14.40 9.97
N PRO A 153 13.14 14.05 10.73
CA PRO A 153 14.05 15.04 11.31
C PRO A 153 14.71 15.93 10.24
N MET A 154 15.12 15.37 9.10
CA MET A 154 15.74 16.15 8.02
C MET A 154 14.77 17.14 7.37
N ALA A 155 13.56 16.69 7.02
CA ALA A 155 12.52 17.55 6.45
C ALA A 155 12.09 18.64 7.43
N GLY A 156 11.92 18.27 8.72
CA GLY A 156 11.62 19.20 9.79
C GLY A 156 12.70 20.27 9.97
N ALA A 157 13.98 19.86 9.97
CA ALA A 157 15.11 20.79 10.04
C ALA A 157 15.14 21.75 8.84
N ALA A 158 14.92 21.25 7.62
CA ALA A 158 14.90 22.07 6.41
C ALA A 158 13.73 23.07 6.39
N ALA A 159 12.56 22.67 6.87
CA ALA A 159 11.42 23.58 7.02
C ALA A 159 11.70 24.63 8.11
N ALA A 160 12.26 24.21 9.26
CA ALA A 160 12.59 25.10 10.36
C ALA A 160 13.68 26.12 9.99
N SER A 161 14.69 25.74 9.20
CA SER A 161 15.71 26.69 8.71
C SER A 161 15.10 27.76 7.81
N ASP A 162 14.18 27.38 6.92
CA ASP A 162 13.50 28.32 6.04
C ASP A 162 12.52 29.24 6.78
N LEU A 163 11.85 28.73 7.82
CA LEU A 163 10.96 29.50 8.68
C LEU A 163 11.74 30.51 9.55
N SER A 164 12.89 30.10 10.08
CA SER A 164 13.73 30.92 10.97
C SER A 164 14.61 31.93 10.24
N GLY A 165 14.66 31.88 8.91
CA GLY A 165 15.48 32.78 8.10
C GLY A 165 16.99 32.54 8.26
N ARG A 166 17.41 31.43 8.87
CA ARG A 166 18.81 31.03 9.00
C ARG A 166 19.19 30.15 7.79
N PRO A 167 19.91 30.67 6.79
CA PRO A 167 20.35 29.85 5.68
C PRO A 167 21.40 28.85 6.18
N VAL A 168 21.07 27.56 6.13
CA VAL A 168 22.03 26.45 6.38
C VAL A 168 23.04 26.32 5.24
N HIS A 169 22.73 26.89 4.06
CA HIS A 169 23.62 26.90 2.91
C HIS A 169 24.13 28.34 2.64
N PRO A 170 25.45 28.58 2.55
CA PRO A 170 25.93 29.83 1.98
C PRO A 170 25.41 29.93 0.54
N ARG A 171 24.57 30.94 0.28
CA ARG A 171 24.00 31.25 -1.04
C ARG A 171 25.10 31.83 -1.95
N THR A 172 26.08 31.03 -2.35
CA THR A 172 27.23 31.45 -3.17
C THR A 172 26.98 31.35 -4.68
N TRP A 173 25.85 30.79 -5.12
CA TRP A 173 25.59 30.54 -6.55
C TRP A 173 24.69 31.58 -7.21
N ARG A 174 24.78 32.85 -6.82
CA ARG A 174 24.27 33.94 -7.65
C ARG A 174 25.20 34.09 -8.85
N VAL A 175 24.95 33.33 -9.91
CA VAL A 175 25.47 33.67 -11.24
C VAL A 175 24.84 35.01 -11.58
N ARG A 176 25.66 36.06 -11.50
CA ARG A 176 25.38 37.35 -12.13
C ARG A 176 25.19 37.06 -13.63
N ALA A 177 24.02 37.37 -14.15
CA ALA A 177 23.85 37.74 -15.55
C ALA A 177 23.83 39.27 -15.62
#